data_AF-A0A930F1N0-F1
#
_entry.id   AF-A0A930F1N0-F1
#
_cell.length_a   1.000
_cell.length_b   1.000
_cell.length_c   1.000
_cell.angle_alpha   90.00
_cell.angle_beta   90.00
_cell.angle_gamma   90.00
#
_symmetry.space_group_name_H-M   'P 1'
#
loop_
_entity.id
_entity.type
_entity.pdbx_description
1 polymer ?
#
loop_
_entity_poly.entity_id
_entity_poly.type
_entity_poly.pdbx_seq_one_letter_code
_entity_poly.pdbx_strand_id
1 'polypeptide(L)'
;MNNYENLQKVLKEIFEMDKADLDFGIYRIMNQKREQVMDFINNKLPKDIKDILAQTQSKDSVDIRAELDKAIKNAQDLGIDPNNLPKVIELKAQLENTIDTNALEQEVFSHLASFFKRYYKAGDFISLRRYKKDVYAIPYEGEEVKLHWANHDQYYIKTSEYLKNYAFKTNDGKLVHFQLKEASTEQNNNKTQGDQERRFAIYTEQPIEVVDGSLYINFTYEPHKKTIKQEDLEAEAVKVIQSHVANLGATEDFSSIFDKAPTEKNKNRTIIEKHLGSFISRNSFDYFIHKDLGGFLSRELDFYIKNEVLYIDDINTENPAFFTAQLSKIKA
;
A
#
# COMPACT_ATOMS: atom_id res chain seq x y z
N MET A 1 -9.98 8.69 -13.33
CA MET A 1 -8.96 7.81 -12.75
C MET A 1 -9.29 6.42 -13.22
N ASN A 2 -8.39 5.78 -13.97
CA ASN A 2 -8.62 4.44 -14.50
C ASN A 2 -8.67 3.42 -13.35
N ASN A 3 -9.42 2.30 -13.45
CA ASN A 3 -9.46 1.33 -12.33
C ASN A 3 -8.08 0.72 -12.07
N TYR A 4 -7.27 0.62 -13.13
CA TYR A 4 -5.86 0.25 -13.01
C TYR A 4 -5.04 1.22 -12.15
N GLU A 5 -5.19 2.53 -12.32
CA GLU A 5 -4.47 3.53 -11.50
C GLU A 5 -4.86 3.43 -10.02
N ASN A 6 -6.14 3.15 -9.75
CA ASN A 6 -6.62 2.90 -8.40
C ASN A 6 -5.99 1.63 -7.80
N LEU A 7 -5.93 0.53 -8.56
CA LEU A 7 -5.25 -0.70 -8.14
C LEU A 7 -3.76 -0.45 -7.86
N GLN A 8 -3.06 0.27 -8.75
CA GLN A 8 -1.66 0.63 -8.55
C GLN A 8 -1.46 1.41 -7.25
N LYS A 9 -2.36 2.35 -6.93
CA LYS A 9 -2.30 3.11 -5.67
C LYS A 9 -2.44 2.18 -4.45
N VAL A 10 -3.39 1.25 -4.48
CA VAL A 10 -3.61 0.28 -3.39
C VAL A 10 -2.40 -0.63 -3.20
N LEU A 11 -1.86 -1.18 -4.28
CA LEU A 11 -0.71 -2.07 -4.20
C LEU A 11 0.54 -1.32 -3.71
N LYS A 12 0.76 -0.07 -4.16
CA LYS A 12 1.85 0.77 -3.65
C LYS A 12 1.72 1.04 -2.15
N GLU A 13 0.51 1.20 -1.64
CA GLU A 13 0.24 1.38 -0.21
C GLU A 13 0.50 0.08 0.58
N ILE A 14 0.06 -1.07 0.06
CA ILE A 14 0.26 -2.38 0.68
C ILE A 14 1.74 -2.74 0.79
N PHE A 15 2.49 -2.49 -0.28
CA PHE A 15 3.92 -2.74 -0.30
C PHE A 15 4.73 -1.59 0.34
N GLU A 16 4.06 -0.59 0.91
CA GLU A 16 4.66 0.57 1.59
C GLU A 16 5.72 1.27 0.71
N MET A 17 5.44 1.36 -0.59
CA MET A 17 6.35 1.93 -1.59
C MET A 17 6.62 3.43 -1.39
N ASP A 18 5.78 4.12 -0.62
CA ASP A 18 5.99 5.51 -0.23
C ASP A 18 6.88 5.68 1.01
N LYS A 19 7.22 4.60 1.71
CA LYS A 19 8.14 4.57 2.86
C LYS A 19 9.58 4.22 2.44
N ALA A 20 9.99 4.63 1.24
CA ALA A 20 11.30 4.35 0.63
C ALA A 20 12.50 4.68 1.52
N ASP A 21 12.35 5.69 2.38
CA ASP A 21 13.44 6.20 3.21
C ASP A 21 13.70 5.36 4.46
N LEU A 22 12.80 4.46 4.82
CA LEU A 22 12.98 3.59 5.97
C LEU A 22 13.94 2.44 5.58
N ASP A 23 15.12 2.42 6.18
CA ASP A 23 16.16 1.38 5.92
C ASP A 23 16.37 0.48 7.15
N PHE A 24 15.29 -0.13 7.64
CA PHE A 24 15.34 -1.06 8.77
C PHE A 24 14.27 -2.15 8.63
N GLY A 25 14.51 -3.30 9.27
CA GLY A 25 13.56 -4.42 9.27
C GLY A 25 13.11 -4.83 7.87
N ILE A 26 11.79 -5.02 7.71
CA ILE A 26 11.17 -5.40 6.43
C ILE A 26 11.32 -4.31 5.34
N TYR A 27 11.39 -3.03 5.73
CA TYR A 27 11.53 -1.92 4.77
C TYR A 27 12.81 -2.01 3.95
N ARG A 28 13.90 -2.49 4.56
CA ARG A 28 15.16 -2.72 3.85
C ARG A 28 15.02 -3.76 2.74
N ILE A 29 14.30 -4.85 3.02
CA ILE A 29 14.01 -5.90 2.02
C ILE A 29 13.11 -5.34 0.92
N MET A 30 12.06 -4.61 1.29
CA MET A 30 11.14 -3.99 0.34
C MET A 30 11.84 -2.97 -0.57
N ASN A 31 12.79 -2.19 -0.03
CA ASN A 31 13.59 -1.26 -0.82
C ASN A 31 14.52 -1.98 -1.79
N GLN A 32 15.19 -3.06 -1.38
CA GLN A 32 16.01 -3.87 -2.29
C GLN A 32 15.19 -4.52 -3.40
N LYS A 33 13.92 -4.84 -3.13
CA LYS A 33 12.99 -5.48 -4.07
C LYS A 33 12.10 -4.49 -4.82
N ARG A 34 12.25 -3.18 -4.59
CA ARG A 34 11.39 -2.12 -5.12
C ARG A 34 11.21 -2.20 -6.63
N GLU A 35 12.30 -2.35 -7.38
CA GLU A 35 12.24 -2.44 -8.84
C GLU A 35 11.43 -3.66 -9.30
N GLN A 36 11.62 -4.80 -8.65
CA GLN A 36 10.89 -6.04 -8.96
C GLN A 36 9.39 -5.92 -8.65
N VAL A 37 9.04 -5.29 -7.53
CA VAL A 37 7.65 -5.02 -7.15
C VAL A 37 6.99 -4.02 -8.11
N MET A 38 7.71 -2.97 -8.49
CA MET A 38 7.18 -1.95 -9.41
C MET A 38 7.03 -2.50 -10.84
N ASP A 39 7.96 -3.33 -11.31
CA ASP A 39 7.81 -4.04 -12.59
C ASP A 39 6.61 -4.99 -12.57
N PHE A 40 6.41 -5.71 -11.46
CA PHE A 40 5.23 -6.54 -11.29
C PHE A 40 3.94 -5.73 -11.39
N ILE A 41 3.83 -4.62 -10.64
CA ILE A 41 2.63 -3.78 -10.61
C ILE A 41 2.37 -3.13 -11.97
N ASN A 42 3.40 -2.58 -12.62
CA ASN A 42 3.27 -1.73 -13.80
C ASN A 42 3.21 -2.49 -15.13
N ASN A 43 3.86 -3.66 -15.20
CA ASN A 43 4.05 -4.38 -16.46
C ASN A 43 3.50 -5.80 -16.41
N LYS A 44 3.88 -6.59 -15.40
CA LYS A 44 3.54 -8.02 -15.37
C LYS A 44 2.06 -8.26 -15.05
N LEU A 45 1.53 -7.64 -14.01
CA LEU A 45 0.14 -7.80 -13.57
C LEU A 45 -0.89 -7.48 -14.67
N PRO A 46 -0.86 -6.31 -15.34
CA PRO A 46 -1.84 -6.03 -16.40
C PRO A 46 -1.68 -6.99 -17.60
N LYS A 47 -0.44 -7.41 -17.91
CA LYS A 47 -0.19 -8.39 -18.96
C LYS A 47 -0.78 -9.75 -18.62
N ASP A 48 -0.54 -10.26 -17.41
CA ASP A 48 -1.04 -11.56 -16.96
C ASP A 48 -2.58 -11.58 -16.99
N ILE A 49 -3.25 -10.52 -16.52
CA ILE A 49 -4.72 -10.37 -16.57
C ILE A 49 -5.21 -10.38 -18.02
N LYS A 50 -4.57 -9.60 -18.90
CA LYS A 50 -4.93 -9.55 -20.32
C LYS A 50 -4.76 -10.91 -21.01
N ASP A 51 -3.69 -11.63 -20.71
CA ASP A 51 -3.42 -12.95 -21.26
C ASP A 51 -4.46 -13.98 -20.78
N ILE A 52 -4.88 -13.96 -19.50
CA ILE A 52 -5.92 -14.85 -18.95
C ILE A 52 -7.29 -14.55 -19.56
N LEU A 53 -7.64 -13.26 -19.68
CA LEU A 53 -8.90 -12.83 -20.31
C LEU A 53 -8.93 -13.26 -21.78
N ALA A 54 -7.81 -13.15 -22.51
CA ALA A 54 -7.71 -13.60 -23.90
C ALA A 54 -7.83 -15.13 -24.06
N GLN A 55 -7.29 -15.92 -23.12
CA GLN A 55 -7.38 -17.38 -23.15
C GLN A 55 -8.78 -17.92 -22.89
N THR A 56 -9.62 -17.17 -22.17
CA THR A 56 -10.97 -17.61 -21.79
C THR A 56 -12.03 -17.16 -22.79
N GLN A 57 -11.69 -16.24 -23.71
CA GLN A 57 -12.53 -15.99 -24.88
C GLN A 57 -12.56 -17.23 -25.79
N SER A 58 -13.74 -17.61 -26.26
CA SER A 58 -13.90 -18.65 -27.28
C SER A 58 -13.09 -18.25 -28.53
N LYS A 59 -12.38 -19.21 -29.15
CA LYS A 59 -11.67 -18.99 -30.44
C LYS A 59 -12.54 -18.26 -31.48
N ASP A 60 -13.84 -18.54 -31.42
CA ASP A 60 -14.87 -17.91 -32.26
C ASP A 60 -14.85 -16.38 -32.23
N SER A 61 -14.64 -15.71 -31.09
CA SER A 61 -14.66 -14.23 -31.05
C SER A 61 -13.45 -13.58 -31.72
N VAL A 62 -12.28 -14.22 -31.62
CA VAL A 62 -11.03 -13.77 -32.23
C VAL A 62 -11.08 -13.98 -33.74
N ASP A 63 -11.63 -15.12 -34.17
CA ASP A 63 -11.85 -15.42 -35.58
C ASP A 63 -12.90 -14.48 -36.21
N ILE A 64 -13.99 -14.18 -35.50
CA ILE A 64 -15.03 -13.22 -35.94
C ILE A 64 -14.45 -11.79 -36.07
N ARG A 65 -13.57 -11.34 -35.17
CA ARG A 65 -12.86 -10.04 -35.33
C ARG A 65 -11.95 -10.02 -36.54
N ALA A 66 -11.15 -11.07 -36.74
CA ALA A 66 -10.26 -11.16 -37.88
C ALA A 66 -11.02 -11.22 -39.22
N GLU A 67 -12.18 -11.87 -39.25
CA GLU A 67 -13.08 -11.86 -40.40
C GLU A 67 -13.75 -10.52 -40.63
N LEU A 68 -14.15 -9.81 -39.58
CA LEU A 68 -14.70 -8.46 -39.67
C LEU A 68 -13.67 -7.48 -40.23
N ASP A 69 -12.44 -7.49 -39.72
CA ASP A 69 -11.36 -6.60 -40.19
C ASP A 69 -11.04 -6.85 -41.67
N LYS A 70 -11.02 -8.13 -42.09
CA LYS A 70 -10.88 -8.48 -43.51
C LYS A 70 -12.07 -8.00 -44.35
N ALA A 71 -13.29 -8.16 -43.86
CA ALA A 71 -14.49 -7.72 -44.56
C ALA A 71 -14.57 -6.20 -44.70
N ILE A 72 -14.18 -5.45 -43.67
CA ILE A 72 -14.09 -3.98 -43.69
C ILE A 72 -13.01 -3.54 -44.68
N LYS A 73 -11.83 -4.16 -44.63
CA LYS A 73 -10.73 -3.83 -45.54
C LYS A 73 -11.09 -4.10 -47.00
N ASN A 74 -11.70 -5.25 -47.28
CA ASN A 74 -12.20 -5.57 -48.63
C ASN A 74 -13.27 -4.59 -49.12
N ALA A 75 -14.16 -4.13 -48.23
CA ALA A 75 -15.17 -3.14 -48.57
C ALA A 75 -14.55 -1.76 -48.89
N GLN A 76 -13.56 -1.35 -48.10
CA GLN A 76 -12.79 -0.12 -48.33
C GLN A 76 -11.99 -0.17 -49.64
N ASP A 77 -11.33 -1.29 -49.92
CA ASP A 77 -10.56 -1.51 -51.16
C ASP A 77 -11.48 -1.51 -52.40
N LEU A 78 -12.75 -1.89 -52.24
CA LEU A 78 -13.77 -1.85 -53.30
C LEU A 78 -14.54 -0.52 -53.38
N GLY A 79 -14.25 0.45 -52.50
CA GLY A 79 -14.93 1.75 -52.46
C GLY A 79 -16.40 1.68 -51.99
N ILE A 80 -16.79 0.58 -51.34
CA ILE A 80 -18.14 0.35 -50.82
C ILE A 80 -18.16 0.75 -49.35
N ASP A 81 -19.23 1.45 -48.91
CA ASP A 81 -19.41 1.76 -47.49
C ASP A 81 -19.51 0.46 -46.67
N PRO A 82 -18.54 0.19 -45.77
CA PRO A 82 -18.54 -1.03 -44.96
C PRO A 82 -19.80 -1.19 -44.11
N ASN A 83 -20.51 -0.11 -43.80
CA ASN A 83 -21.71 -0.16 -42.95
C ASN A 83 -22.96 -0.73 -43.66
N ASN A 84 -22.96 -0.83 -44.99
CA ASN A 84 -24.10 -1.33 -45.75
C ASN A 84 -23.94 -2.81 -46.19
N LEU A 85 -22.80 -3.45 -45.88
CA LEU A 85 -22.60 -4.86 -46.20
C LEU A 85 -23.32 -5.77 -45.19
N PRO A 86 -24.22 -6.67 -45.64
CA PRO A 86 -24.90 -7.61 -44.76
C PRO A 86 -23.93 -8.44 -43.91
N LYS A 87 -22.81 -8.87 -44.51
CA LYS A 87 -21.76 -9.62 -43.81
C LYS A 87 -21.06 -8.80 -42.71
N VAL A 88 -20.87 -7.49 -42.91
CA VAL A 88 -20.27 -6.61 -41.90
C VAL A 88 -21.28 -6.32 -40.79
N ILE A 89 -22.57 -6.15 -41.11
CA ILE A 89 -23.64 -5.97 -40.13
C ILE A 89 -23.83 -7.22 -39.27
N GLU A 90 -23.83 -8.41 -39.88
CA GLU A 90 -23.94 -9.69 -39.16
C GLU A 90 -22.72 -9.95 -38.26
N LEU A 91 -21.49 -9.73 -38.76
CA LEU A 91 -20.27 -9.87 -37.96
C LEU A 91 -20.20 -8.82 -36.85
N LYS A 92 -20.67 -7.59 -37.08
CA LYS A 92 -20.82 -6.55 -36.05
C LYS A 92 -21.86 -6.94 -35.00
N ALA A 93 -23.01 -7.48 -35.39
CA ALA A 93 -24.03 -7.97 -34.45
C ALA A 93 -23.55 -9.18 -33.64
N GLN A 94 -22.75 -10.06 -34.23
CA GLN A 94 -22.07 -11.14 -33.51
C GLN A 94 -21.01 -10.61 -32.53
N LEU A 95 -20.35 -9.50 -32.88
CA LEU A 95 -19.39 -8.80 -32.02
C LEU A 95 -20.01 -7.94 -30.93
N GLU A 96 -21.19 -7.36 -31.15
CA GLU A 96 -21.96 -6.69 -30.08
C GLU A 96 -22.44 -7.69 -29.03
N ASN A 97 -22.65 -8.95 -29.42
CA ASN A 97 -22.88 -10.06 -28.50
C ASN A 97 -21.57 -10.65 -27.93
N THR A 98 -20.41 -10.14 -28.36
CA THR A 98 -19.09 -10.56 -27.87
C THR A 98 -18.67 -9.67 -26.70
N ILE A 99 -18.04 -10.30 -25.73
CA ILE A 99 -17.60 -9.71 -24.47
C ILE A 99 -16.54 -8.62 -24.72
N ASP A 100 -16.77 -7.41 -24.20
CA ASP A 100 -15.75 -6.35 -24.20
C ASP A 100 -14.63 -6.68 -23.19
N THR A 101 -13.48 -7.09 -23.71
CA THR A 101 -12.29 -7.43 -22.92
C THR A 101 -11.78 -6.26 -22.10
N ASN A 102 -11.89 -5.03 -22.61
CA ASN A 102 -11.37 -3.86 -21.92
C ASN A 102 -12.27 -3.51 -20.73
N ALA A 103 -13.59 -3.65 -20.89
CA ALA A 103 -14.53 -3.50 -19.79
C ALA A 103 -14.28 -4.56 -18.69
N LEU A 104 -14.10 -5.82 -19.07
CA LEU A 104 -13.76 -6.89 -18.12
C LEU A 104 -12.43 -6.65 -17.40
N GLU A 105 -11.40 -6.21 -18.13
CA GLU A 105 -10.11 -5.87 -17.56
C GLU A 105 -10.26 -4.76 -16.49
N GLN A 106 -11.04 -3.72 -16.78
CA GLN A 106 -11.33 -2.66 -15.81
C GLN A 106 -12.15 -3.14 -14.61
N GLU A 107 -13.07 -4.09 -14.78
CA GLU A 107 -13.78 -4.74 -13.67
C GLU A 107 -12.83 -5.53 -12.78
N VAL A 108 -11.95 -6.37 -13.36
CA VAL A 108 -10.96 -7.15 -12.62
C VAL A 108 -10.08 -6.22 -11.79
N PHE A 109 -9.57 -5.12 -12.37
CA PHE A 109 -8.79 -4.15 -11.61
C PHE A 109 -9.56 -3.52 -10.44
N SER A 110 -10.85 -3.23 -10.66
CA SER A 110 -11.72 -2.69 -9.61
C SER A 110 -11.93 -3.68 -8.46
N HIS A 111 -12.18 -4.95 -8.78
CA HIS A 111 -12.35 -6.02 -7.79
C HIS A 111 -11.07 -6.27 -7.01
N LEU A 112 -9.91 -6.36 -7.67
CA LEU A 112 -8.62 -6.51 -6.99
C LEU A 112 -8.36 -5.35 -6.03
N ALA A 113 -8.59 -4.10 -6.47
CA ALA A 113 -8.38 -2.93 -5.62
C ALA A 113 -9.32 -2.95 -4.40
N SER A 114 -10.57 -3.36 -4.60
CA SER A 114 -11.59 -3.46 -3.54
C SER A 114 -11.30 -4.59 -2.56
N PHE A 115 -10.88 -5.75 -3.05
CA PHE A 115 -10.46 -6.90 -2.25
C PHE A 115 -9.31 -6.51 -1.30
N PHE A 116 -8.22 -5.99 -1.87
CA PHE A 116 -7.05 -5.62 -1.08
C PHE A 116 -7.34 -4.50 -0.07
N LYS A 117 -8.08 -3.45 -0.46
CA LYS A 117 -8.52 -2.39 0.47
C LYS A 117 -9.41 -2.90 1.59
N ARG A 118 -10.22 -3.92 1.34
CA ARG A 118 -11.12 -4.48 2.35
C ARG A 118 -10.34 -5.14 3.46
N TYR A 119 -9.30 -5.88 3.14
CA TYR A 119 -8.57 -6.70 4.12
C TYR A 119 -7.29 -6.03 4.65
N TYR A 120 -6.77 -5.01 3.98
CA TYR A 120 -5.60 -4.27 4.43
C TYR A 120 -5.95 -3.04 5.27
N LYS A 121 -5.33 -2.90 6.43
CA LYS A 121 -5.47 -1.73 7.29
C LYS A 121 -4.16 -1.42 8.01
N ALA A 122 -3.57 -0.27 7.69
CA ALA A 122 -2.43 0.31 8.42
C ALA A 122 -1.22 -0.64 8.59
N GLY A 123 -0.93 -1.47 7.59
CA GLY A 123 0.16 -2.46 7.62
C GLY A 123 -0.31 -3.90 7.84
N ASP A 124 -1.57 -4.09 8.27
CA ASP A 124 -2.07 -5.39 8.71
C ASP A 124 -3.12 -5.96 7.76
N PHE A 125 -3.13 -7.29 7.64
CA PHE A 125 -4.20 -8.03 6.96
C PHE A 125 -5.17 -8.63 7.98
N ILE A 126 -6.36 -8.04 8.10
CA ILE A 126 -7.36 -8.42 9.10
C ILE A 126 -8.54 -9.08 8.41
N SER A 127 -8.99 -10.22 8.94
CA SER A 127 -10.22 -10.87 8.47
C SER A 127 -11.43 -9.96 8.67
N LEU A 128 -12.14 -9.64 7.59
CA LEU A 128 -13.39 -8.87 7.57
C LEU A 128 -14.49 -9.60 6.78
N ARG A 129 -14.77 -10.85 7.16
CA ARG A 129 -15.93 -11.60 6.67
C ARG A 129 -17.21 -10.93 7.14
N ARG A 130 -17.89 -10.22 6.24
CA ARG A 130 -19.19 -9.59 6.51
C ARG A 130 -20.26 -10.33 5.71
N TYR A 131 -21.20 -10.98 6.40
CA TYR A 131 -22.32 -11.69 5.77
C TYR A 131 -23.51 -10.75 5.49
N LYS A 132 -23.66 -9.72 6.31
CA LYS A 132 -24.56 -8.57 6.13
C LYS A 132 -23.82 -7.30 6.54
N LYS A 133 -24.37 -6.13 6.21
CA LYS A 133 -23.89 -4.84 6.74
C LYS A 133 -23.76 -4.97 8.27
N ASP A 134 -22.53 -4.89 8.75
CA ASP A 134 -22.13 -4.95 10.16
C ASP A 134 -22.26 -6.32 10.89
N VAL A 135 -22.37 -7.45 10.16
CA VAL A 135 -22.41 -8.80 10.77
C VAL A 135 -21.17 -9.62 10.39
N TYR A 136 -20.35 -9.97 11.38
CA TYR A 136 -19.10 -10.71 11.23
C TYR A 136 -19.30 -12.23 11.22
N ALA A 137 -18.63 -12.95 10.32
CA ALA A 137 -18.64 -14.42 10.28
C ALA A 137 -17.28 -14.98 10.75
N ILE A 138 -17.31 -15.84 11.77
CA ILE A 138 -16.13 -16.57 12.25
C ILE A 138 -16.17 -17.98 11.66
N PRO A 139 -15.08 -18.48 11.05
CA PRO A 139 -15.00 -19.88 10.64
C PRO A 139 -15.15 -20.76 11.89
N TYR A 140 -16.15 -21.63 11.89
CA TYR A 140 -16.57 -22.44 13.03
C TYR A 140 -16.79 -23.87 12.55
N GLU A 141 -16.14 -24.84 13.20
CA GLU A 141 -16.15 -26.25 12.79
C GLU A 141 -16.94 -27.14 13.76
N GLY A 142 -17.79 -26.53 14.61
CA GLY A 142 -18.60 -27.25 15.59
C GLY A 142 -18.04 -27.23 17.02
N GLU A 143 -17.13 -26.30 17.35
CA GLU A 143 -16.56 -26.20 18.69
C GLU A 143 -17.60 -25.68 19.71
N GLU A 144 -17.78 -26.28 20.91
CA GLU A 144 -18.79 -25.76 21.87
C GLU A 144 -18.59 -24.27 22.25
N VAL A 145 -17.33 -23.82 22.30
CA VAL A 145 -16.96 -22.41 22.51
C VAL A 145 -15.78 -22.06 21.60
N LYS A 146 -15.88 -20.93 20.87
CA LYS A 146 -14.77 -20.36 20.10
C LYS A 146 -14.57 -18.89 20.43
N LEU A 147 -13.43 -18.57 21.05
CA LEU A 147 -12.97 -17.19 21.21
C LEU A 147 -12.09 -16.82 20.03
N HIS A 148 -12.47 -15.78 19.29
CA HIS A 148 -11.76 -15.34 18.09
C HIS A 148 -11.35 -13.88 18.22
N TRP A 149 -10.05 -13.63 18.20
CA TRP A 149 -9.49 -12.27 18.11
C TRP A 149 -9.20 -11.94 16.65
N ALA A 150 -9.44 -10.68 16.27
CA ALA A 150 -9.21 -10.21 14.89
C ALA A 150 -7.77 -10.47 14.40
N ASN A 151 -6.80 -10.48 15.31
CA ASN A 151 -5.37 -10.63 15.03
C ASN A 151 -4.84 -12.03 15.42
N HIS A 152 -5.71 -13.03 15.59
CA HIS A 152 -5.34 -14.39 16.01
C HIS A 152 -4.21 -15.03 15.16
N ASP A 153 -4.21 -14.76 13.85
CA ASP A 153 -3.25 -15.32 12.89
C ASP A 153 -2.00 -14.45 12.71
N GLN A 154 -1.78 -13.47 13.58
CA GLN A 154 -0.68 -12.53 13.45
C GLN A 154 0.24 -12.58 14.68
N TYR A 155 1.54 -12.44 14.44
CA TYR A 155 2.52 -12.16 15.47
C TYR A 155 2.63 -10.66 15.65
N TYR A 156 2.36 -10.17 16.85
CA TYR A 156 2.66 -8.79 17.23
C TYR A 156 4.15 -8.67 17.59
N ILE A 157 4.87 -7.84 16.86
CA ILE A 157 6.24 -7.46 17.16
C ILE A 157 6.23 -5.99 17.54
N LYS A 158 6.47 -5.73 18.82
CA LYS A 158 6.73 -4.39 19.31
C LYS A 158 8.20 -4.06 19.09
N THR A 159 8.48 -2.92 18.46
CA THR A 159 9.85 -2.45 18.27
C THR A 159 10.39 -1.85 19.57
N SER A 160 10.52 -2.65 20.63
CA SER A 160 11.01 -2.20 21.94
C SER A 160 12.53 -2.24 22.10
N GLU A 161 13.25 -2.90 21.20
CA GLU A 161 14.69 -3.19 21.40
C GLU A 161 15.65 -2.09 20.93
N TYR A 162 15.18 -1.08 20.18
CA TYR A 162 16.03 -0.01 19.64
C TYR A 162 15.70 1.40 20.14
N LEU A 163 14.92 1.52 21.22
CA LEU A 163 14.34 2.80 21.66
C LEU A 163 15.35 3.92 21.97
N LYS A 164 16.62 3.59 22.22
CA LYS A 164 17.51 4.52 22.92
C LYS A 164 18.40 5.37 22.02
N ASN A 165 18.92 4.82 20.92
CA ASN A 165 19.98 5.47 20.16
C ASN A 165 19.83 5.24 18.65
N TYR A 166 19.58 6.32 17.89
CA TYR A 166 19.71 6.35 16.43
C TYR A 166 20.90 7.23 16.08
N ALA A 167 21.77 6.79 15.16
CA ALA A 167 22.91 7.58 14.73
C ALA A 167 23.05 7.56 13.21
N PHE A 168 23.48 8.68 12.64
CA PHE A 168 23.80 8.81 11.22
C PHE A 168 25.04 9.68 11.03
N LYS A 169 25.69 9.52 9.89
CA LYS A 169 26.83 10.36 9.49
C LYS A 169 26.38 11.31 8.39
N THR A 170 26.78 12.57 8.48
CA THR A 170 26.62 13.54 7.38
C THR A 170 27.61 13.24 6.26
N ASN A 171 27.43 13.90 5.11
CA ASN A 171 28.35 13.77 3.96
C ASN A 171 29.79 14.17 4.33
N ASP A 172 29.94 15.09 5.29
CA ASP A 172 31.24 15.55 5.80
C ASP A 172 31.84 14.62 6.87
N GLY A 173 31.19 13.47 7.13
CA GLY A 173 31.66 12.48 8.09
C GLY A 173 31.34 12.79 9.55
N LYS A 174 30.61 13.87 9.85
CA LYS A 174 30.20 14.23 11.21
C LYS A 174 29.11 13.29 11.71
N LEU A 175 29.22 12.87 12.98
CA LEU A 175 28.31 11.92 13.59
C LEU A 175 27.22 12.66 14.36
N VAL A 176 25.97 12.29 14.11
CA VAL A 176 24.79 12.85 14.76
C VAL A 176 23.98 11.72 15.40
N HIS A 177 23.58 11.92 16.66
CA HIS A 177 22.84 10.98 17.47
C HIS A 177 21.47 11.58 17.86
N PHE A 178 20.41 10.80 17.70
CA PHE A 178 19.15 11.02 18.39
C PHE A 178 19.10 10.11 19.61
N GLN A 179 18.88 10.72 20.77
CA GLN A 179 18.76 10.04 22.04
C GLN A 179 17.40 10.28 22.65
N LEU A 180 16.80 9.21 23.18
CA LEU A 180 15.60 9.33 23.97
C LEU A 180 15.98 9.46 25.45
N LYS A 181 15.73 10.63 26.05
CA LYS A 181 15.80 10.83 27.50
C LYS A 181 14.48 10.31 28.09
N GLU A 182 14.55 9.20 28.82
CA GLU A 182 13.37 8.55 29.37
C GLU A 182 12.68 9.45 30.41
N ALA A 183 11.56 10.05 30.03
CA ALA A 183 10.53 10.46 30.97
C ALA A 183 9.50 9.32 31.08
N SER A 184 9.62 8.50 32.14
CA SER A 184 8.60 7.54 32.58
C SER A 184 8.17 6.47 31.56
N THR A 185 8.74 5.27 31.68
CA THR A 185 8.11 4.05 31.14
C THR A 185 6.95 3.65 32.03
N GLU A 186 5.71 3.75 31.53
CA GLU A 186 4.60 3.02 32.15
C GLU A 186 4.88 1.52 32.01
N GLN A 187 4.93 0.83 33.13
CA GLN A 187 4.80 -0.62 33.17
C GLN A 187 3.37 -0.97 32.75
N ASN A 188 3.25 -1.90 31.80
CA ASN A 188 2.01 -2.47 31.26
C ASN A 188 1.33 -1.64 30.17
N ASN A 189 0.63 -2.35 29.29
CA ASN A 189 -0.08 -1.89 28.10
C ASN A 189 -1.34 -1.06 28.43
N ASN A 190 -1.24 -0.16 29.42
CA ASN A 190 -2.29 0.82 29.69
C ASN A 190 -2.27 1.83 28.55
N LYS A 191 -3.26 1.73 27.67
CA LYS A 191 -3.59 2.86 26.78
C LYS A 191 -3.77 4.08 27.67
N THR A 192 -3.09 5.17 27.36
CA THR A 192 -3.34 6.48 28.00
C THR A 192 -4.83 6.72 28.03
N GLN A 193 -5.41 6.82 29.23
CA GLN A 193 -6.83 7.12 29.39
C GLN A 193 -7.08 8.57 28.93
N GLY A 194 -8.10 8.79 28.10
CA GLY A 194 -8.56 10.12 27.68
C GLY A 194 -8.11 10.58 26.28
N ASP A 195 -8.08 11.90 26.08
CA ASP A 195 -7.77 12.56 24.79
C ASP A 195 -6.26 12.79 24.57
N GLN A 196 -5.44 11.86 25.08
CA GLN A 196 -3.98 11.97 25.07
C GLN A 196 -3.33 10.77 24.37
N GLU A 197 -2.26 11.05 23.64
CA GLU A 197 -1.44 10.10 22.89
C GLU A 197 0.03 10.45 23.08
N ARG A 198 0.89 9.46 23.33
CA ARG A 198 2.32 9.70 23.49
C ARG A 198 2.98 10.02 22.15
N ARG A 199 3.78 11.08 22.12
CA ARG A 199 4.44 11.60 20.91
C ARG A 199 5.89 11.94 21.21
N PHE A 200 6.70 11.98 20.16
CA PHE A 200 8.10 12.39 20.28
C PHE A 200 8.18 13.92 20.25
N ALA A 201 8.80 14.50 21.27
CA ALA A 201 9.05 15.93 21.37
C ALA A 201 10.54 16.18 21.66
N ILE A 202 11.06 17.33 21.24
CA ILE A 202 12.45 17.70 21.57
C ILE A 202 12.55 18.00 23.07
N TYR A 203 13.62 17.54 23.72
CA TYR A 203 13.83 17.76 25.14
C TYR A 203 14.18 19.23 25.39
N THR A 204 13.36 19.93 26.17
CA THR A 204 13.45 21.39 26.32
C THR A 204 14.59 21.85 27.22
N GLU A 205 14.99 21.06 28.22
CA GLU A 205 16.06 21.46 29.16
C GLU A 205 17.45 21.37 28.53
N GLN A 206 17.70 20.32 27.73
CA GLN A 206 18.97 20.11 27.04
C GLN A 206 18.72 19.53 25.63
N PRO A 207 18.22 20.34 24.69
CA PRO A 207 17.83 19.86 23.37
C PRO A 207 19.02 19.33 22.56
N ILE A 208 20.17 19.97 22.69
CA ILE A 208 21.40 19.64 21.96
C ILE A 208 22.60 19.61 22.89
N GLU A 209 23.47 18.64 22.67
CA GLU A 209 24.74 18.44 23.36
C GLU A 209 25.81 18.06 22.32
N VAL A 210 27.02 18.60 22.43
CA VAL A 210 28.15 18.16 21.61
C VAL A 210 29.15 17.45 22.52
N VAL A 211 29.42 16.17 22.25
CA VAL A 211 30.37 15.35 23.00
C VAL A 211 31.32 14.70 22.01
N ASP A 212 32.63 14.84 22.24
CA ASP A 212 33.68 14.22 21.42
C ASP A 212 33.53 14.51 19.91
N GLY A 213 33.10 15.73 19.55
CA GLY A 213 32.89 16.14 18.16
C GLY A 213 31.66 15.52 17.48
N SER A 214 30.76 14.88 18.26
CA SER A 214 29.49 14.32 17.79
C SER A 214 28.31 15.11 18.35
N LEU A 215 27.29 15.33 17.52
CA LEU A 215 26.09 16.08 17.89
C LEU A 215 25.04 15.13 18.47
N TYR A 216 24.61 15.36 19.70
CA TYR A 216 23.53 14.64 20.37
C TYR A 216 22.29 15.52 20.43
N ILE A 217 21.18 15.02 19.90
CA ILE A 217 19.89 15.69 19.90
C ILE A 217 18.95 14.84 20.76
N ASN A 218 18.46 15.45 21.83
CA ASN A 218 17.70 14.77 22.87
C ASN A 218 16.20 14.92 22.66
N PHE A 219 15.48 13.82 22.75
CA PHE A 219 14.02 13.73 22.62
C PHE A 219 13.40 13.13 23.88
N THR A 220 12.12 13.42 24.10
CA THR A 220 11.25 12.79 25.10
C THR A 220 10.08 12.09 24.39
N TYR A 221 9.49 11.09 25.06
CA TYR A 221 8.29 10.39 24.59
C TYR A 221 7.18 10.49 25.61
N GLU A 222 6.42 11.59 25.53
CA GLU A 222 5.48 12.02 26.55
C GLU A 222 4.04 12.20 26.03
N PRO A 223 3.02 12.16 26.91
CA PRO A 223 1.63 12.33 26.49
C PRO A 223 1.32 13.75 26.00
N HIS A 224 0.82 13.87 24.77
CA HIS A 224 0.29 15.11 24.21
C HIS A 224 -1.21 14.96 23.90
N LYS A 225 -1.93 16.09 23.76
CA LYS A 225 -3.32 16.08 23.28
C LYS A 225 -3.37 15.56 21.83
N LYS A 226 -4.39 14.76 21.48
CA LYS A 226 -4.56 14.20 20.12
C LYS A 226 -4.67 15.26 19.02
N THR A 227 -5.04 16.50 19.37
CA THR A 227 -5.11 17.63 18.45
C THR A 227 -3.75 18.09 17.95
N ILE A 228 -2.68 17.89 18.73
CA ILE A 228 -1.31 18.27 18.35
C ILE A 228 -0.80 17.18 17.42
N LYS A 229 -0.39 17.51 16.18
CA LYS A 229 0.13 16.50 15.25
C LYS A 229 1.62 16.22 15.49
N GLN A 230 2.08 15.01 15.15
CA GLN A 230 3.50 14.68 15.25
C GLN A 230 4.33 15.52 14.27
N GLU A 231 3.75 15.85 13.10
CA GLU A 231 4.38 16.74 12.11
C GLU A 231 4.65 18.15 12.68
N ASP A 232 3.77 18.66 13.55
CA ASP A 232 3.95 19.99 14.17
C ASP A 232 5.15 19.98 15.15
N LEU A 233 5.26 18.92 15.96
CA LEU A 233 6.37 18.71 16.89
C LEU A 233 7.70 18.48 16.17
N GLU A 234 7.67 17.78 15.03
CA GLU A 234 8.84 17.62 14.17
C GLU A 234 9.32 18.97 13.61
N ALA A 235 8.39 19.79 13.11
CA ALA A 235 8.72 21.11 12.58
C ALA A 235 9.29 22.04 13.69
N GLU A 236 8.76 21.95 14.90
CA GLU A 236 9.30 22.65 16.07
C GLU A 236 10.71 22.15 16.43
N ALA A 237 10.92 20.84 16.50
CA ALA A 237 12.22 20.25 16.77
C ALA A 237 13.28 20.73 15.75
N VAL A 238 12.95 20.73 14.45
CA VAL A 238 13.86 21.23 13.40
C VAL A 238 14.22 22.70 13.60
N LYS A 239 13.28 23.57 13.99
CA LYS A 239 13.55 24.99 14.28
C LYS A 239 14.46 25.16 15.50
N VAL A 240 14.25 24.37 16.55
CA VAL A 240 15.10 24.38 17.74
C VAL A 240 16.51 23.92 17.40
N ILE A 241 16.63 22.86 16.60
CA ILE A 241 17.92 22.34 16.10
C ILE A 241 18.64 23.41 15.27
N GLN A 242 17.92 24.06 14.34
CA GLN A 242 18.49 25.12 13.51
C GLN A 242 19.01 26.30 14.33
N SER A 243 18.24 26.75 15.32
CA SER A 243 18.65 27.85 16.20
C SER A 243 19.90 27.51 17.02
N HIS A 244 19.98 26.29 17.57
CA HIS A 244 21.15 25.87 18.35
C HIS A 244 22.38 25.66 17.49
N VAL A 245 22.24 25.00 16.34
CA VAL A 245 23.36 24.76 15.42
C VAL A 245 23.91 26.06 14.87
N ALA A 246 23.07 27.07 14.61
CA ALA A 246 23.53 28.41 14.22
C ALA A 246 24.33 29.14 15.33
N ASN A 247 24.10 28.78 16.59
CA ASN A 247 24.81 29.32 17.74
C ASN A 247 26.05 28.49 18.13
N LEU A 248 26.27 27.33 17.50
CA LEU A 248 27.53 26.59 17.65
C LEU A 248 28.64 27.39 16.97
N GLY A 249 29.76 27.59 17.67
CA GLY A 249 30.89 28.32 17.13
C GLY A 249 31.52 27.63 15.90
N ALA A 250 32.40 28.33 15.19
CA ALA A 250 33.02 27.86 13.94
C ALA A 250 33.79 26.52 14.05
N THR A 251 34.13 26.07 15.26
CA THR A 251 34.83 24.79 15.51
C THR A 251 33.91 23.57 15.44
N GLU A 252 32.59 23.73 15.55
CA GLU A 252 31.60 22.65 15.61
C GLU A 252 30.47 22.85 14.59
N ASP A 253 30.83 23.05 13.31
CA ASP A 253 29.86 23.35 12.26
C ASP A 253 29.04 22.13 11.81
N PHE A 254 27.83 21.94 12.33
CA PHE A 254 26.93 20.87 11.89
C PHE A 254 25.98 21.29 10.76
N SER A 255 26.27 22.37 10.00
CA SER A 255 25.36 22.91 9.00
C SER A 255 24.96 21.93 7.90
N SER A 256 25.78 20.93 7.59
CA SER A 256 25.46 19.91 6.57
C SER A 256 24.29 19.00 6.93
N ILE A 257 23.82 18.99 8.19
CA ILE A 257 22.54 18.33 8.52
C ILE A 257 21.34 18.99 7.81
N PHE A 258 21.48 20.23 7.34
CA PHE A 258 20.46 20.97 6.59
C PHE A 258 20.64 20.86 5.07
N ASP A 259 21.58 20.05 4.58
CA ASP A 259 21.70 19.76 3.16
C ASP A 259 20.43 19.11 2.63
N LYS A 260 20.15 19.31 1.34
CA LYS A 260 18.92 18.80 0.72
C LYS A 260 18.99 17.27 0.55
N ALA A 261 17.95 16.59 1.05
CA ALA A 261 17.64 15.19 0.84
C ALA A 261 16.24 15.04 0.22
N PRO A 262 16.07 15.41 -1.07
CA PRO A 262 14.76 15.51 -1.70
C PRO A 262 14.05 14.15 -1.87
N THR A 263 12.72 14.18 -1.82
CA THR A 263 11.85 13.05 -2.20
C THR A 263 10.86 13.47 -3.29
N GLU A 264 10.19 12.51 -3.92
CA GLU A 264 9.12 12.79 -4.90
C GLU A 264 8.02 13.70 -4.33
N LYS A 265 7.69 13.53 -3.04
CA LYS A 265 6.67 14.32 -2.33
C LYS A 265 7.22 15.67 -1.81
N ASN A 266 8.49 15.75 -1.41
CA ASN A 266 9.09 16.97 -0.86
C ASN A 266 10.52 17.21 -1.41
N LYS A 267 10.63 18.14 -2.36
CA LYS A 267 11.90 18.50 -3.01
C LYS A 267 12.85 19.35 -2.15
N ASN A 268 12.35 19.95 -1.06
CA ASN A 268 13.14 20.81 -0.17
C ASN A 268 13.45 20.15 1.16
N ARG A 269 13.10 18.88 1.35
CA ARG A 269 13.43 18.12 2.55
C ARG A 269 14.94 18.11 2.79
N THR A 270 15.33 18.22 4.04
CA THR A 270 16.71 18.24 4.53
C THR A 270 17.14 16.87 5.08
N ILE A 271 18.46 16.66 5.24
CA ILE A 271 19.02 15.45 5.87
C ILE A 271 18.46 15.26 7.28
N ILE A 272 18.38 16.33 8.09
CA ILE A 272 17.87 16.25 9.47
C ILE A 272 16.40 15.81 9.51
N GLU A 273 15.54 16.36 8.64
CA GLU A 273 14.14 15.94 8.53
C GLU A 273 14.02 14.47 8.10
N LYS A 274 14.94 14.00 7.24
CA LYS A 274 14.97 12.58 6.83
C LYS A 274 15.25 11.65 8.00
N HIS A 275 16.33 11.94 8.73
CA HIS A 275 16.75 11.09 9.82
C HIS A 275 15.81 11.20 11.03
N LEU A 276 15.24 12.39 11.30
CA LEU A 276 14.25 12.59 12.36
C LEU A 276 12.98 11.75 12.10
N GLY A 277 12.42 11.82 10.89
CA GLY A 277 11.27 11.00 10.53
C GLY A 277 11.56 9.50 10.62
N SER A 278 12.79 9.08 10.28
CA SER A 278 13.24 7.68 10.43
C SER A 278 13.35 7.26 11.89
N PHE A 279 13.87 8.12 12.76
CA PHE A 279 13.98 7.90 14.20
C PHE A 279 12.59 7.76 14.85
N ILE A 280 11.67 8.67 14.56
CA ILE A 280 10.30 8.64 15.09
C ILE A 280 9.57 7.39 14.58
N SER A 281 9.63 7.13 13.28
CA SER A 281 9.05 5.94 12.64
C SER A 281 9.54 4.64 13.28
N ARG A 282 10.86 4.47 13.39
CA ARG A 282 11.46 3.25 13.96
C ARG A 282 10.99 2.95 15.38
N ASN A 283 10.71 4.00 16.16
CA ASN A 283 10.29 3.86 17.55
C ASN A 283 8.77 3.88 17.76
N SER A 284 7.99 4.11 16.70
CA SER A 284 6.52 4.19 16.75
C SER A 284 5.82 3.05 16.02
N PHE A 285 6.53 2.28 15.18
CA PHE A 285 5.93 1.19 14.42
C PHE A 285 5.78 -0.09 15.26
N ASP A 286 4.52 -0.52 15.35
CA ASP A 286 4.13 -1.86 15.70
C ASP A 286 4.02 -2.69 14.40
N TYR A 287 4.52 -3.93 14.42
CA TYR A 287 4.40 -4.83 13.27
C TYR A 287 3.49 -6.00 13.59
N PHE A 288 2.64 -6.35 12.64
CA PHE A 288 1.94 -7.64 12.65
C PHE A 288 2.43 -8.49 11.49
N ILE A 289 3.03 -9.64 11.81
CA ILE A 289 3.44 -10.62 10.81
C ILE A 289 2.39 -11.72 10.76
N HIS A 290 1.69 -11.81 9.65
CA HIS A 290 0.72 -12.88 9.44
C HIS A 290 1.43 -14.24 9.35
N LYS A 291 0.96 -15.24 10.10
CA LYS A 291 1.53 -16.60 10.15
C LYS A 291 1.50 -17.30 8.78
N ASP A 292 0.37 -17.17 8.09
CA ASP A 292 0.14 -17.73 6.76
C ASP A 292 -0.67 -16.74 5.88
N LEU A 293 0.02 -15.71 5.37
CA LEU A 293 -0.65 -14.66 4.58
C LEU A 293 -1.26 -15.23 3.30
N GLY A 294 -0.58 -16.18 2.65
CA GLY A 294 -1.04 -16.81 1.41
C GLY A 294 -2.34 -17.57 1.59
N GLY A 295 -2.43 -18.43 2.61
CA GLY A 295 -3.65 -19.15 2.92
C GLY A 295 -4.78 -18.22 3.38
N PHE A 296 -4.48 -17.17 4.15
CA PHE A 296 -5.47 -16.14 4.51
C PHE A 296 -6.06 -15.46 3.27
N LEU A 297 -5.22 -14.89 2.41
CA LEU A 297 -5.67 -14.19 1.20
C LEU A 297 -6.44 -15.13 0.27
N SER A 298 -6.00 -16.39 0.14
CA SER A 298 -6.70 -17.37 -0.70
C SER A 298 -8.12 -17.68 -0.18
N ARG A 299 -8.27 -17.87 1.13
CA ARG A 299 -9.58 -18.12 1.76
C ARG A 299 -10.50 -16.90 1.65
N GLU A 300 -9.97 -15.71 1.88
CA GLU A 300 -10.75 -14.48 1.77
C GLU A 300 -11.10 -14.15 0.31
N LEU A 301 -10.22 -14.48 -0.64
CA LEU A 301 -10.48 -14.32 -2.07
C LEU A 301 -11.61 -15.23 -2.53
N ASP A 302 -11.61 -16.51 -2.11
CA ASP A 302 -12.71 -17.45 -2.40
C ASP A 302 -14.05 -16.92 -1.86
N PHE A 303 -14.06 -16.40 -0.62
CA PHE A 303 -15.24 -15.76 -0.05
C PHE A 303 -15.66 -14.52 -0.84
N TYR A 304 -14.71 -13.65 -1.19
CA TYR A 304 -14.98 -12.43 -1.95
C TYR A 304 -15.56 -12.74 -3.34
N ILE A 305 -15.00 -13.71 -4.06
CA ILE A 305 -15.51 -14.14 -5.38
C ILE A 305 -16.96 -14.60 -5.26
N LYS A 306 -17.28 -15.44 -4.26
CA LYS A 306 -18.63 -16.00 -4.09
C LYS A 306 -19.71 -15.00 -3.69
N ASN A 307 -19.34 -13.88 -3.07
CA ASN A 307 -20.30 -12.92 -2.51
C ASN A 307 -20.35 -11.58 -3.26
N GLU A 308 -19.25 -11.18 -3.90
CA GLU A 308 -19.08 -9.83 -4.46
C GLU A 308 -18.77 -9.84 -5.96
N VAL A 309 -18.43 -11.01 -6.54
CA VAL A 309 -18.10 -11.16 -7.97
C VAL A 309 -19.14 -12.04 -8.67
N LEU A 310 -19.52 -13.16 -8.04
CA LEU A 310 -20.49 -14.10 -8.56
C LEU A 310 -21.85 -13.88 -7.91
N TYR A 311 -22.76 -13.22 -8.63
CA TYR A 311 -24.18 -13.18 -8.27
C TYR A 311 -24.91 -14.29 -9.00
N ILE A 312 -25.55 -15.21 -8.26
CA ILE A 312 -26.27 -16.34 -8.84
C ILE A 312 -27.41 -15.86 -9.73
N ASP A 313 -28.06 -14.76 -9.36
CA ASP A 313 -29.16 -14.15 -10.13
C ASP A 313 -28.69 -13.57 -11.48
N ASP A 314 -27.40 -13.27 -11.61
CA ASP A 314 -26.81 -12.78 -12.86
C ASP A 314 -26.41 -13.94 -13.79
N ILE A 315 -26.46 -15.21 -13.33
CA ILE A 315 -26.14 -16.37 -14.18
C ILE A 315 -27.29 -16.58 -15.18
N ASN A 316 -27.22 -15.86 -16.29
CA ASN A 316 -28.14 -16.04 -17.40
C ASN A 316 -27.78 -17.30 -18.20
N THR A 317 -28.53 -18.38 -17.99
CA THR A 317 -28.35 -19.64 -18.72
C THR A 317 -28.70 -19.55 -20.21
N GLU A 318 -29.39 -18.49 -20.64
CA GLU A 318 -29.80 -18.28 -22.03
C GLU A 318 -28.71 -17.57 -22.87
N ASN A 319 -27.72 -16.93 -22.22
CA ASN A 319 -26.59 -16.26 -22.90
C ASN A 319 -25.23 -16.84 -22.46
N PRO A 320 -24.69 -17.84 -23.19
CA PRO A 320 -23.39 -18.46 -22.89
C PRO A 320 -22.20 -17.49 -22.88
N ALA A 321 -22.29 -16.36 -23.61
CA ALA A 321 -21.24 -15.36 -23.63
C ALA A 321 -21.13 -14.63 -22.27
N PHE A 322 -22.25 -14.34 -21.62
CA PHE A 322 -22.24 -13.72 -20.29
C PHE A 322 -21.64 -14.64 -19.23
N PHE A 323 -21.98 -15.94 -19.27
CA PHE A 323 -21.37 -16.94 -18.39
C PHE A 323 -19.85 -17.06 -18.60
N THR A 324 -19.42 -17.06 -19.86
CA THR A 324 -17.98 -17.09 -20.22
C THR A 324 -17.26 -15.83 -19.74
N ALA A 325 -17.90 -14.65 -19.81
CA ALA A 325 -17.35 -13.40 -19.28
C ALA A 325 -17.12 -13.45 -17.77
N GLN A 326 -18.11 -13.91 -17.01
CA GLN A 326 -18.00 -14.06 -15.56
C GLN A 326 -16.90 -15.06 -15.19
N LEU A 327 -16.82 -16.19 -15.89
CA LEU A 327 -15.80 -17.21 -15.66
C LEU A 327 -14.39 -16.70 -16.02
N SER A 328 -14.27 -15.88 -17.06
CA SER A 328 -13.02 -15.19 -17.42
C SER A 328 -12.57 -14.24 -16.31
N LYS A 329 -13.50 -13.46 -15.76
CA LYS A 329 -13.25 -12.53 -14.65
C LYS A 329 -12.83 -13.24 -13.37
N ILE A 330 -13.41 -14.41 -13.05
CA ILE A 330 -13.05 -15.19 -11.87
C ILE A 330 -11.66 -15.82 -12.00
N LYS A 331 -11.27 -16.19 -13.22
CA LYS A 331 -9.95 -16.77 -13.49
C LYS A 331 -8.82 -15.73 -13.47
N ALA A 332 -9.12 -14.51 -13.94
CA ALA A 332 -8.18 -13.40 -14.04
C ALA A 332 -7.90 -12.76 -12.67
#